data_AF-A0A0S7EXA1-F1
#
_entry.id   AF-A0A0S7EXA1-F1
#
_cell.length_a   1.000
_cell.length_b   1.000
_cell.length_c   1.000
_cell.angle_alpha   90.00
_cell.angle_beta   90.00
_cell.angle_gamma   90.00
#
_symmetry.space_group_name_H-M   'P 1'
#
loop_
_entity.id
_entity.type
_entity.pdbx_description
1 polymer ?
#
loop_
_entity_poly.entity_id
_entity_poly.type
_entity_poly.pdbx_seq_one_letter_code
_entity_poly.pdbx_strand_id
1 'polypeptide(L)'
;MLLNFMFACIGVQLFKGKFSSCTDPTKVTAEECKGYYVKHMENSLQETVLAERKWINNDFNFDNVLNGMLALFTVSTFEGWPKLLYRAIDSAEEDMGPVYNNRVDVSIFFIIYII
;
A
#
# COMPACT_ATOMS: atom_id res chain seq x y z
N MET A 1 -2.79 23.69 -3.33
CA MET A 1 -2.29 23.19 -4.64
C MET A 1 -0.77 23.07 -4.65
N LEU A 2 0.01 24.14 -4.45
CA LEU A 2 1.48 24.06 -4.40
C LEU A 2 2.00 23.13 -3.28
N LEU A 3 1.44 23.22 -2.08
CA LEU A 3 1.79 22.35 -0.96
C LEU A 3 1.55 20.87 -1.28
N ASN A 4 0.38 20.54 -1.84
CA ASN A 4 0.05 19.17 -2.26
C ASN A 4 1.03 18.65 -3.32
N PHE A 5 1.47 19.51 -4.25
CA PHE A 5 2.49 19.14 -5.23
C PHE A 5 3.84 18.85 -4.56
N MET A 6 4.29 19.71 -3.63
CA MET A 6 5.54 19.50 -2.89
C MET A 6 5.50 18.19 -2.08
N PHE A 7 4.42 17.95 -1.34
CA PHE A 7 4.24 16.71 -0.57
C PHE A 7 4.08 15.49 -1.47
N ALA A 8 3.44 15.62 -2.64
CA ALA A 8 3.37 14.52 -3.60
C ALA A 8 4.76 14.16 -4.12
N CYS A 9 5.60 15.14 -4.46
CA CYS A 9 6.99 14.90 -4.85
C CYS A 9 7.79 14.20 -3.75
N ILE A 10 7.65 14.63 -2.49
CA ILE A 10 8.29 13.98 -1.34
C ILE A 10 7.77 12.55 -1.16
N GLY A 11 6.46 12.36 -1.23
CA GLY A 11 5.81 11.04 -1.12
C GLY A 11 6.28 10.07 -2.19
N VAL A 12 6.47 10.54 -3.43
CA VAL A 12 7.05 9.73 -4.52
C VAL A 12 8.46 9.27 -4.17
N GLN A 13 9.32 10.14 -3.62
CA GLN A 13 10.67 9.73 -3.21
C GLN A 13 10.66 8.70 -2.08
N LEU A 14 9.68 8.77 -1.17
CA LEU A 14 9.60 7.87 -0.02
C LEU A 14 8.98 6.51 -0.33
N PHE A 15 7.93 6.49 -1.16
CA PHE A 15 6.97 5.37 -1.27
C PHE A 15 6.83 4.77 -2.67
N LYS A 16 7.47 5.32 -3.70
CA LYS A 16 7.40 4.78 -5.07
C LYS A 16 7.73 3.29 -5.11
N GLY A 17 6.86 2.50 -5.76
CA GLY A 17 7.05 1.07 -5.97
C GLY A 17 6.88 0.18 -4.73
N LYS A 18 6.51 0.75 -3.57
CA LYS A 18 6.43 0.01 -2.29
C LYS A 18 5.02 -0.37 -1.87
N PHE A 19 4.01 0.02 -2.65
CA PHE A 19 2.58 -0.17 -2.31
C PHE A 19 1.95 -1.38 -3.01
N SER A 20 2.78 -2.19 -3.68
CA SER A 20 2.37 -3.45 -4.27
C SER A 20 2.29 -4.57 -3.23
N SER A 21 1.32 -5.46 -3.39
CA SER A 21 1.09 -6.61 -2.52
C SER A 21 0.59 -7.80 -3.33
N CYS A 22 0.98 -9.00 -2.90
CA CYS A 22 0.35 -10.21 -3.39
C CYS A 22 -1.01 -10.42 -2.71
N THR A 23 -1.95 -11.05 -3.41
CA THR A 23 -3.21 -11.53 -2.80
C THR A 23 -2.98 -12.58 -1.70
N ASP A 24 -1.85 -13.29 -1.77
CA ASP A 24 -1.41 -14.27 -0.78
C ASP A 24 -0.39 -13.59 0.16
N PRO A 25 -0.71 -13.40 1.45
CA PRO A 25 0.16 -12.67 2.39
C PRO A 25 1.47 -13.42 2.70
N THR A 26 1.59 -14.69 2.31
CA THR A 26 2.82 -15.46 2.51
C THR A 26 3.91 -15.15 1.48
N LYS A 27 3.55 -14.47 0.37
CA LYS A 27 4.47 -14.14 -0.72
C LYS A 27 4.75 -12.64 -0.75
N VAL A 28 6.03 -12.31 -0.72
CA VAL A 28 6.51 -10.92 -0.62
C VAL A 28 7.13 -10.41 -1.92
N THR A 29 7.30 -11.24 -2.95
CA THR A 29 7.86 -10.80 -4.23
C THR A 29 6.88 -11.08 -5.39
N ALA A 30 6.96 -10.27 -6.44
CA ALA A 30 6.17 -10.46 -7.65
C ALA A 30 6.49 -11.79 -8.37
N GLU A 31 7.72 -12.28 -8.28
CA GLU A 31 8.13 -13.55 -8.88
C GLU A 31 7.48 -14.76 -8.20
N GLU A 32 7.36 -14.71 -6.87
CA GLU A 32 6.72 -15.77 -6.07
C GLU A 32 5.20 -15.70 -6.09
N CYS A 33 4.62 -14.53 -6.41
CA CYS A 33 3.18 -14.30 -6.48
C CYS A 33 2.55 -14.87 -7.78
N LYS A 34 2.80 -16.15 -8.07
CA LYS A 34 2.29 -16.86 -9.24
C LYS A 34 1.59 -18.16 -8.85
N GLY A 35 0.68 -18.61 -9.71
CA GLY A 35 -0.12 -19.82 -9.51
C GLY A 35 -1.34 -19.60 -8.62
N TYR A 36 -1.73 -20.61 -7.85
CA TYR A 36 -2.94 -20.60 -7.02
C TYR A 36 -2.59 -20.77 -5.54
N TYR A 37 -3.43 -20.21 -4.68
CA TYR A 37 -3.36 -20.39 -3.23
C TYR A 37 -4.73 -20.78 -2.69
N VAL A 38 -4.71 -21.45 -1.55
CA VAL A 38 -5.92 -21.88 -0.85
C VAL A 38 -6.37 -20.71 0.02
N LYS A 39 -7.51 -20.12 -0.34
CA LYS A 39 -8.13 -19.05 0.43
C LYS A 39 -9.28 -19.63 1.26
N HIS A 40 -9.28 -19.38 2.57
CA HIS A 40 -10.42 -19.69 3.43
C HIS A 40 -11.53 -18.67 3.21
N MET A 41 -12.79 -19.12 3.12
CA MET A 41 -13.93 -18.20 3.08
C MET A 41 -14.15 -17.56 4.46
N GLU A 42 -14.50 -16.27 4.46
CA GLU A 42 -14.66 -15.47 5.68
C GLU A 42 -15.75 -16.01 6.64
N ASN A 43 -16.67 -16.84 6.14
CA ASN A 43 -17.81 -17.37 6.90
C ASN A 43 -17.70 -18.86 7.28
N SER A 44 -16.62 -19.54 6.87
CA SER A 44 -16.46 -20.99 7.09
C SER A 44 -14.99 -21.38 7.09
N LEU A 45 -14.46 -21.80 8.25
CA LEU A 45 -13.07 -22.29 8.37
C LEU A 45 -12.82 -23.57 7.53
N GLN A 46 -13.88 -24.32 7.23
CA GLN A 46 -13.82 -25.60 6.50
C GLN A 46 -13.90 -25.43 4.98
N GLU A 47 -14.47 -24.34 4.47
CA GLU A 47 -14.58 -24.15 3.02
C GLU A 47 -13.40 -23.34 2.52
N THR A 48 -12.65 -23.98 1.62
CA THR A 48 -11.50 -23.37 0.97
C THR A 48 -11.77 -23.27 -0.52
N VAL A 49 -11.41 -22.14 -1.09
CA VAL A 49 -11.48 -21.91 -2.54
C VAL A 49 -10.06 -21.72 -3.09
N LEU A 50 -9.81 -22.29 -4.26
CA LEU A 50 -8.59 -22.04 -5.01
C LEU A 50 -8.71 -20.64 -5.64
N ALA A 51 -7.93 -19.70 -5.12
CA ALA A 51 -7.83 -18.35 -5.64
C ALA A 51 -6.52 -18.19 -6.42
N GLU A 52 -6.57 -17.46 -7.53
CA GLU A 52 -5.38 -17.11 -8.31
C GLU A 52 -4.54 -16.08 -7.55
N ARG A 53 -3.21 -16.28 -7.50
CA ARG A 53 -2.29 -15.29 -6.96
C ARG A 53 -2.15 -14.13 -7.94
N LYS A 54 -2.39 -12.91 -7.48
CA LYS A 54 -2.21 -11.69 -8.27
C LYS A 54 -1.34 -10.70 -7.50
N TRP A 55 -0.39 -10.11 -8.22
CA TRP A 55 0.37 -8.97 -7.74
C TRP A 55 -0.43 -7.70 -8.02
N ILE A 56 -0.88 -7.04 -6.97
CA ILE A 56 -1.81 -5.91 -7.07
C ILE A 56 -1.14 -4.69 -6.45
N ASN A 57 -1.12 -3.60 -7.21
CA ASN A 57 -0.73 -2.29 -6.68
C ASN A 57 -1.94 -1.61 -6.03
N ASN A 58 -1.72 -0.89 -4.94
CA ASN A 58 -2.81 -0.21 -4.24
C ASN A 58 -3.42 0.91 -5.11
N ASP A 59 -4.74 1.07 -5.05
CA ASP A 59 -5.48 2.10 -5.82
C ASP A 59 -4.92 3.50 -5.58
N PHE A 60 -4.57 3.79 -4.33
CA PHE A 60 -3.85 5.01 -3.94
C PHE A 60 -2.37 4.68 -3.69
N ASN A 61 -1.51 5.14 -4.59
CA ASN A 61 -0.06 4.93 -4.52
C ASN A 61 0.71 6.22 -4.81
N PHE A 62 2.03 6.17 -4.62
CA PHE A 62 2.95 7.29 -4.84
C PHE A 62 3.96 6.97 -5.96
N ASP A 63 3.56 6.22 -6.99
CA ASP A 63 4.48 5.83 -8.07
C ASP A 63 4.85 7.00 -8.99
N ASN A 64 3.95 7.99 -9.07
CA ASN A 64 4.18 9.25 -9.77
C ASN A 64 3.46 10.39 -9.04
N VAL A 65 3.81 11.62 -9.40
CA VAL A 65 3.31 12.84 -8.71
C VAL A 65 1.79 12.96 -8.81
N LEU A 66 1.18 12.57 -9.93
CA LEU A 66 -0.26 12.67 -10.12
C LEU A 66 -1.01 11.72 -9.18
N ASN A 67 -0.57 10.46 -9.09
CA ASN A 67 -1.12 9.47 -8.15
C ASN A 67 -0.92 9.91 -6.70
N GLY A 68 0.27 10.46 -6.38
CA GLY A 68 0.55 11.02 -5.06
C GLY A 68 -0.38 12.19 -4.71
N MET A 69 -0.68 13.08 -5.66
CA MET A 69 -1.65 14.17 -5.45
C MET A 69 -3.07 13.64 -5.22
N LEU A 70 -3.49 12.57 -5.92
CA LEU A 70 -4.78 11.92 -5.69
C LEU A 70 -4.85 11.25 -4.30
N ALA A 71 -3.78 10.57 -3.89
CA ALA A 71 -3.69 9.97 -2.56
C ALA A 71 -3.70 11.03 -1.45
N LEU A 72 -3.01 12.15 -1.64
CA LEU A 72 -3.03 13.27 -0.69
C LEU A 72 -4.38 14.00 -0.67
N PHE A 73 -5.12 13.98 -1.78
CA PHE A 73 -6.48 14.51 -1.83
C PHE A 73 -7.43 13.70 -0.92
N THR A 74 -7.39 12.37 -0.96
CA THR A 74 -8.21 11.54 -0.05
C THR A 74 -7.80 11.68 1.41
N VAL A 75 -6.51 11.85 1.68
CA VAL A 75 -6.04 12.18 3.03
C VAL A 75 -6.58 13.53 3.50
N SER A 76 -6.63 14.55 2.62
CA SER A 76 -7.15 15.88 2.97
C SER A 76 -8.66 15.90 3.24
N THR A 77 -9.42 14.95 2.69
CA THR A 77 -10.84 14.76 3.00
C THR A 77 -11.06 13.87 4.23
N PHE A 78 -9.99 13.44 4.91
CA PHE A 78 -10.00 12.49 6.02
C PHE A 78 -10.63 11.13 5.69
N GLU A 79 -10.66 10.76 4.40
CA GLU A 79 -11.27 9.52 3.95
C GLU A 79 -10.21 8.46 3.67
N GLY A 80 -10.27 7.33 4.37
CA GLY A 80 -9.36 6.20 4.13
C GLY A 80 -7.89 6.45 4.48
N TRP A 81 -7.54 7.64 5.02
CA TRP A 81 -6.17 7.98 5.42
C TRP A 81 -5.51 6.98 6.39
N PRO A 82 -6.21 6.32 7.35
CA PRO A 82 -5.56 5.34 8.22
C PRO A 82 -5.14 4.10 7.44
N LYS A 83 -5.91 3.68 6.42
CA LYS A 83 -5.55 2.54 5.58
C LYS A 83 -4.29 2.85 4.77
N LEU A 84 -4.20 4.06 4.21
CA LEU A 84 -3.02 4.52 3.48
C LEU A 84 -1.79 4.65 4.40
N LEU A 85 -1.99 5.18 5.61
CA LEU A 85 -0.95 5.27 6.65
C LEU A 85 -0.41 3.87 7.00
N TYR A 86 -1.27 2.92 7.33
CA TYR A 86 -0.82 1.56 7.65
C TYR A 86 -0.11 0.89 6.49
N ARG A 87 -0.60 1.10 5.26
CA ARG A 87 0.07 0.61 4.06
C ARG A 87 1.47 1.21 3.87
N ALA A 88 1.64 2.48 4.23
CA ALA A 88 2.94 3.15 4.22
C ALA A 88 3.87 2.64 5.33
N ILE A 89 3.35 2.37 6.53
CA ILE A 89 4.12 1.78 7.64
C ILE A 89 4.61 0.39 7.29
N ASP A 90 3.75 -0.41 6.67
CA ASP A 90 4.09 -1.77 6.23
C ASP A 90 4.95 -1.78 4.95
N SER A 91 5.30 -0.62 4.39
CA SER A 91 6.10 -0.54 3.17
C SER A 91 7.53 -1.05 3.40
N ALA A 92 8.04 -1.81 2.44
CA ALA A 92 9.38 -2.40 2.46
C ALA A 92 10.28 -1.78 1.38
N GLU A 93 11.03 -2.61 0.67
CA GLU A 93 11.85 -2.22 -0.48
C GLU A 93 10.98 -2.06 -1.74
N GLU A 94 11.56 -1.48 -2.79
CA GLU A 94 10.90 -1.39 -4.09
C GLU A 94 10.60 -2.81 -4.62
N ASP A 95 9.41 -3.02 -5.19
CA ASP A 95 8.92 -4.32 -5.70
C ASP A 95 8.79 -5.45 -4.66
N MET A 96 8.87 -5.11 -3.37
CA MET A 96 8.53 -6.01 -2.27
C MET A 96 7.14 -5.74 -1.70
N GLY A 97 6.54 -6.81 -1.19
CA GLY A 97 5.26 -6.81 -0.51
C GLY A 97 5.36 -6.18 0.88
N PRO A 98 4.21 -5.96 1.55
CA PRO A 98 4.19 -5.39 2.87
C PRO A 98 4.94 -6.27 3.88
N VAL A 99 5.71 -5.64 4.76
CA VAL A 99 6.27 -6.26 5.96
C VAL A 99 5.67 -5.54 7.17
N TYR A 100 5.00 -6.31 8.03
CA TYR A 100 4.26 -5.74 9.15
C TYR A 100 5.13 -4.86 10.05
N ASN A 101 4.70 -3.62 10.26
CA ASN A 101 5.32 -2.66 11.17
C ASN A 101 6.80 -2.34 10.85
N ASN A 102 7.19 -2.41 9.58
CA ASN A 102 8.58 -2.24 9.15
C ASN A 102 9.10 -0.79 9.32
N ARG A 103 8.29 0.21 8.96
CA ARG A 103 8.71 1.62 8.88
C ARG A 103 7.73 2.56 9.60
N VAL A 104 7.66 2.44 10.93
CA VAL A 104 6.75 3.29 11.75
C VAL A 104 7.12 4.77 11.69
N ASP A 105 8.37 5.08 11.43
CA ASP A 105 8.93 6.44 11.26
C ASP A 105 8.24 7.24 10.15
N VAL A 106 7.82 6.58 9.06
CA VAL A 106 7.15 7.26 7.94
C VAL A 106 5.76 7.78 8.29
N SER A 107 5.19 7.39 9.43
CA SER A 107 3.91 7.92 9.91
C SER A 107 3.94 9.44 10.10
N ILE A 108 5.11 10.00 10.46
CA ILE A 108 5.32 11.43 10.65
C ILE A 108 4.95 12.23 9.38
N PHE A 109 5.20 11.67 8.19
CA PHE A 109 4.83 12.32 6.92
C PHE A 109 3.33 12.62 6.83
N PHE A 110 2.48 11.64 7.17
CA PHE A 110 1.03 11.81 7.12
C PHE A 110 0.51 12.73 8.22
N ILE A 111 1.07 12.61 9.43
CA ILE A 111 0.66 13.48 10.55
C ILE A 111 0.99 14.94 10.26
N ILE A 112 2.19 15.23 9.72
CA ILE A 112 2.57 16.60 9.34
C ILE A 112 1.69 17.13 8.19
N TYR A 113 1.34 16.30 7.22
CA TYR A 113 0.48 16.73 6.11
C TYR A 113 -0.96 17.06 6.55
N ILE A 114 -1.47 16.37 7.57
CA ILE A 114 -2.83 16.55 8.07
C ILE A 114 -2.99 17.83 8.90
N ILE A 115 -1.95 18.24 9.63
CA ILE A 115 -1.93 19.46 10.48
C ILE A 115 -1.82 20.71 9.59
#